data_AF-A0A3C0HPG0-F1
#
_entry.id   AF-A0A3C0HPG0-F1
#
_cell.length_a   1.000
_cell.length_b   1.000
_cell.length_c   1.000
_cell.angle_alpha   90.00
_cell.angle_beta   90.00
_cell.angle_gamma   90.00
#
_symmetry.space_group_name_H-M   'P 1'
#
loop_
_entity.id
_entity.type
_entity.pdbx_description
1 polymer ?
#
loop_
_entity_poly.entity_id
_entity_poly.type
_entity_poly.pdbx_seq_one_letter_code
_entity_poly.pdbx_strand_id
1 'polypeptide(L)'
;MTGAQDTIDHEAFEAQCRAGIEAWVAEHLGGEVVAMERLERWRPQWKVSYTSGGETGAVLVRGNRPIAPVDALRFEMACMQILERNGILVPHIHGWMDEPIAFVMDWVETEDRAPGMLHTAMDTPSEMDPERWQATLGYMTHLAAVHAVPVSEFADVKQLANPPSEPRDIALHAVDRMYAMGEMAGNIDPSLSFLQMWLRRNAPTDRHDVHFLCGDAGQFMSRGTDVVALLDFEIANVGDTHWDLACFRGRHPYENMGDIPALYREYERVTGTPIDRRVVGYYTVAFLQLAVIGATFFMMPEIRGGNWIEGMLEKASITRRAYEAIAELHGLELDHDLTLPDPTPDSLEASGLRKLTADIGRLPT
;
A
#
# COMPACT_ATOMS: atom_id res chain seq x y z
N MET A 1 5.89 -37.41 -12.88
CA MET A 1 5.65 -36.38 -11.85
C MET A 1 4.19 -35.99 -11.95
N THR A 2 3.43 -36.30 -10.91
CA THR A 2 2.00 -36.02 -10.78
C THR A 2 1.80 -34.51 -10.67
N GLY A 3 1.49 -33.87 -11.80
CA GLY A 3 0.91 -32.53 -11.79
C GLY A 3 -0.52 -32.64 -11.29
N ALA A 4 -0.71 -32.54 -9.98
CA ALA A 4 -2.02 -32.21 -9.46
C ALA A 4 -2.33 -30.80 -9.96
N GLN A 5 -3.27 -30.71 -10.90
CA GLN A 5 -4.01 -29.48 -11.12
C GLN A 5 -4.72 -29.20 -9.80
N ASP A 6 -4.15 -28.32 -8.97
CA ASP A 6 -4.83 -27.70 -7.85
C ASP A 6 -5.89 -26.75 -8.42
N THR A 7 -6.94 -27.31 -9.03
CA THR A 7 -8.17 -26.56 -9.30
C THR A 7 -8.83 -26.34 -7.94
N ILE A 8 -8.44 -25.26 -7.27
CA ILE A 8 -9.11 -24.78 -6.08
C ILE A 8 -10.57 -24.57 -6.46
N ASP A 9 -11.46 -25.40 -5.91
CA ASP A 9 -12.90 -25.23 -6.02
C ASP A 9 -13.27 -23.90 -5.36
N HIS A 10 -13.50 -22.88 -6.20
CA HIS A 10 -13.76 -21.52 -5.75
C HIS A 10 -15.07 -21.41 -4.99
N GLU A 11 -16.07 -22.20 -5.37
CA GLU A 11 -17.36 -22.22 -4.68
C GLU A 11 -17.19 -22.86 -3.30
N ALA A 12 -16.46 -23.98 -3.20
CA ALA A 12 -16.17 -24.60 -1.91
C ALA A 12 -15.33 -23.69 -1.00
N PHE A 13 -14.33 -23.00 -1.54
CA PHE A 13 -13.52 -22.04 -0.78
C PHE A 13 -14.34 -20.86 -0.25
N GLU A 14 -15.17 -20.24 -1.09
CA GLU A 14 -16.02 -19.12 -0.66
C GLU A 14 -17.11 -19.59 0.30
N ALA A 15 -17.64 -20.82 0.14
CA ALA A 15 -18.57 -21.42 1.09
C ALA A 15 -17.94 -21.67 2.48
N GLN A 16 -16.68 -22.16 2.51
CA GLN A 16 -15.92 -22.31 3.74
C GLN A 16 -15.66 -20.95 4.41
N CYS A 17 -15.23 -19.95 3.63
CA CYS A 17 -15.03 -18.60 4.15
C CYS A 17 -16.31 -18.03 4.76
N ARG A 18 -17.44 -18.19 4.07
CA ARG A 18 -18.76 -17.76 4.54
C ARG A 18 -19.12 -18.40 5.88
N ALA A 19 -19.01 -19.72 5.98
CA ALA A 19 -19.36 -20.45 7.20
C ALA A 19 -18.50 -20.03 8.40
N GLY A 20 -17.19 -19.82 8.18
CA GLY A 20 -16.28 -19.32 9.21
C GLY A 20 -16.63 -17.91 9.68
N ILE A 21 -16.93 -17.00 8.76
CA ILE A 21 -17.35 -15.63 9.06
C ILE A 21 -18.68 -15.62 9.84
N GLU A 22 -19.67 -16.40 9.41
CA GLU A 22 -20.97 -16.50 10.09
C GLU A 22 -20.82 -17.00 11.54
N ALA A 23 -20.01 -18.04 11.75
CA ALA A 23 -19.72 -18.56 13.08
C ALA A 23 -19.02 -17.50 13.96
N TRP A 24 -18.02 -16.81 13.40
CA TRP A 24 -17.28 -15.80 14.14
C TRP A 24 -18.18 -14.62 14.56
N VAL A 25 -19.04 -14.13 13.68
CA VAL A 25 -20.00 -13.05 13.98
C VAL A 25 -20.98 -13.46 15.06
N ALA A 26 -21.49 -14.70 15.00
CA ALA A 26 -22.39 -15.23 16.03
C ALA A 26 -21.71 -15.32 17.41
N GLU A 27 -20.45 -15.76 17.45
CA GLU A 27 -19.68 -15.93 18.69
C GLU A 27 -19.22 -14.60 19.29
N HIS A 28 -18.67 -13.69 18.47
CA HIS A 28 -17.94 -12.51 18.96
C HIS A 28 -18.81 -11.24 18.97
N LEU A 29 -19.78 -11.12 18.06
CA LEU A 29 -20.66 -9.96 17.95
C LEU A 29 -22.10 -10.27 18.41
N GLY A 30 -22.39 -11.53 18.77
CA GLY A 30 -23.73 -11.98 19.15
C GLY A 30 -24.76 -11.78 18.04
N GLY A 31 -24.32 -11.75 16.79
CA GLY A 31 -25.13 -11.34 15.65
C GLY A 31 -25.43 -12.45 14.64
N GLU A 32 -26.48 -12.26 13.85
CA GLU A 32 -26.79 -13.09 12.68
C GLU A 32 -26.40 -12.35 11.41
N VAL A 33 -25.62 -12.98 10.53
CA VAL A 33 -25.23 -12.37 9.25
C VAL A 33 -26.46 -12.28 8.33
N VAL A 34 -26.77 -11.07 7.86
CA VAL A 34 -27.89 -10.81 6.94
C VAL A 34 -27.45 -10.58 5.51
N ALA A 35 -26.21 -10.11 5.31
CA ALA A 35 -25.61 -9.98 3.98
C ALA A 35 -24.09 -10.10 4.07
N MET A 36 -23.48 -10.66 3.03
CA MET A 36 -22.03 -10.78 2.91
C MET A 36 -21.64 -10.53 1.46
N GLU A 37 -20.86 -9.49 1.25
CA GLU A 37 -20.39 -9.05 -0.07
C GLU A 37 -18.87 -9.19 -0.14
N ARG A 38 -18.40 -9.89 -1.18
CA ARG A 38 -16.98 -9.97 -1.52
C ARG A 38 -16.55 -8.68 -2.18
N LEU A 39 -15.56 -7.98 -1.62
CA LEU A 39 -15.04 -6.75 -2.24
C LEU A 39 -14.01 -7.13 -3.31
N GLU A 40 -14.19 -6.63 -4.53
CA GLU A 40 -13.29 -6.86 -5.67
C GLU A 40 -11.95 -6.14 -5.46
N ARG A 41 -10.99 -6.84 -4.84
CA ARG A 41 -9.62 -6.39 -4.60
C ARG A 41 -8.63 -7.56 -4.73
N TRP A 42 -7.35 -7.25 -4.85
CA TRP A 42 -6.26 -8.25 -4.95
C TRP A 42 -6.06 -9.11 -3.69
N ARG A 43 -6.74 -8.79 -2.57
CA ARG A 43 -6.71 -9.59 -1.35
C ARG A 43 -8.12 -9.93 -0.90
N PRO A 44 -8.32 -11.08 -0.22
CA PRO A 44 -9.60 -11.42 0.35
C PRO A 44 -10.14 -10.37 1.32
N GLN A 45 -11.25 -9.70 0.98
CA GLN A 45 -12.01 -8.84 1.89
C GLN A 45 -13.52 -9.05 1.72
N TRP A 46 -14.28 -8.86 2.79
CA TRP A 46 -15.74 -8.95 2.78
C TRP A 46 -16.37 -7.82 3.59
N LYS A 47 -17.40 -7.18 3.06
CA LYS A 47 -18.36 -6.40 3.86
C LYS A 47 -19.39 -7.38 4.42
N VAL A 48 -19.53 -7.41 5.73
CA VAL A 48 -20.45 -8.33 6.43
C VAL A 48 -21.46 -7.50 7.21
N SER A 49 -22.71 -7.52 6.75
CA SER A 49 -23.83 -6.91 7.47
C SER A 49 -24.47 -7.96 8.38
N TYR A 50 -24.74 -7.58 9.62
CA TYR A 50 -25.29 -8.48 10.63
C TYR A 50 -26.34 -7.77 11.50
N THR A 51 -27.21 -8.55 12.15
CA THR A 51 -28.17 -8.07 13.14
C THR A 51 -27.80 -8.59 14.52
N SER A 52 -27.68 -7.71 15.52
CA SER A 52 -27.42 -8.08 16.91
C SER A 52 -28.33 -7.27 17.82
N GLY A 53 -29.07 -7.92 18.73
CA GLY A 53 -30.00 -7.23 19.63
C GLY A 53 -31.14 -6.44 18.94
N GLY A 54 -31.42 -6.72 17.65
CA GLY A 54 -32.41 -5.99 16.86
C GLY A 54 -31.88 -4.76 16.11
N GLU A 55 -30.58 -4.45 16.24
CA GLU A 55 -29.89 -3.41 15.47
C GLU A 55 -29.09 -4.03 14.33
N THR A 56 -28.99 -3.35 13.19
CA THR A 56 -28.16 -3.78 12.06
C THR A 56 -26.83 -3.05 12.10
N GLY A 57 -25.73 -3.79 12.01
CA GLY A 57 -24.37 -3.27 11.88
C GLY A 57 -23.65 -3.84 10.66
N ALA A 58 -22.46 -3.32 10.38
CA ALA A 58 -21.57 -3.85 9.35
C ALA A 58 -20.12 -3.88 9.86
N VAL A 59 -19.37 -4.90 9.46
CA VAL A 59 -17.93 -5.04 9.69
C VAL A 59 -17.20 -5.33 8.38
N LEU A 60 -15.93 -4.97 8.33
CA LEU A 60 -15.00 -5.38 7.30
C LEU A 60 -14.18 -6.57 7.80
N VAL A 61 -14.30 -7.71 7.11
CA VAL A 61 -13.44 -8.87 7.32
C VAL A 61 -12.25 -8.76 6.37
N ARG A 62 -11.06 -8.51 6.92
CA ARG A 62 -9.81 -8.33 6.17
C ARG A 62 -9.00 -9.62 6.20
N GLY A 63 -9.10 -10.40 5.14
CA GLY A 63 -8.47 -11.71 5.00
C GLY A 63 -7.02 -11.67 4.54
N ASN A 64 -6.28 -12.75 4.82
CA ASN A 64 -4.88 -12.88 4.46
C ASN A 64 -4.67 -12.99 2.95
N ARG A 65 -3.57 -12.42 2.44
CA ARG A 65 -3.14 -12.61 1.05
C ARG A 65 -2.54 -14.01 0.91
N PRO A 66 -2.82 -14.75 -0.18
CA PRO A 66 -2.17 -16.05 -0.43
C PRO A 66 -0.63 -15.98 -0.44
N ILE A 67 -0.06 -14.83 -0.81
CA ILE A 67 1.39 -14.59 -0.93
C ILE A 67 2.04 -14.01 0.31
N ALA A 68 1.23 -13.57 1.28
CA ALA A 68 1.75 -12.93 2.47
C ALA A 68 1.74 -13.91 3.65
N PRO A 69 2.80 -13.91 4.47
CA PRO A 69 2.77 -14.66 5.71
C PRO A 69 1.66 -14.12 6.63
N VAL A 70 1.03 -15.01 7.40
CA VAL A 70 0.00 -14.66 8.39
C VAL A 70 0.49 -13.56 9.35
N ASP A 71 1.79 -13.56 9.67
CA ASP A 71 2.42 -12.56 10.53
C ASP A 71 2.35 -11.14 9.96
N ALA A 72 2.28 -10.96 8.64
CA ALA A 72 2.07 -9.64 8.02
C ALA A 72 0.66 -9.11 8.30
N LEU A 73 -0.34 -9.99 8.31
CA LEU A 73 -1.70 -9.63 8.66
C LEU A 73 -1.85 -9.27 10.15
N ARG A 74 -1.21 -10.08 11.02
CA ARG A 74 -1.18 -9.81 12.46
C ARG A 74 -0.43 -8.51 12.78
N PHE A 75 0.64 -8.23 12.05
CA PHE A 75 1.39 -6.99 12.15
C PHE A 75 0.50 -5.76 11.90
N GLU A 76 -0.26 -5.77 10.79
CA GLU A 76 -1.20 -4.69 10.46
C GLU A 76 -2.25 -4.50 11.58
N MET A 77 -2.88 -5.60 12.01
CA MET A 77 -3.86 -5.59 13.11
C MET A 77 -3.29 -4.98 14.39
N ALA A 78 -2.08 -5.40 14.79
CA ALA A 78 -1.43 -4.92 16.01
C ALA A 78 -1.11 -3.42 15.93
N CYS A 79 -0.63 -2.94 14.78
CA CYS A 79 -0.38 -1.51 14.57
C CYS A 79 -1.66 -0.70 14.74
N MET A 80 -2.76 -1.12 14.12
CA MET A 80 -4.05 -0.43 14.24
C MET A 80 -4.56 -0.40 15.68
N GLN A 81 -4.48 -1.52 16.40
CA GLN A 81 -4.87 -1.55 17.82
C GLN A 81 -4.03 -0.61 18.70
N ILE A 82 -2.73 -0.47 18.44
CA ILE A 82 -1.85 0.47 19.17
C ILE A 82 -2.21 1.92 18.84
N LEU A 83 -2.42 2.21 17.56
CA LEU A 83 -2.81 3.54 17.08
C LEU A 83 -4.16 3.98 17.68
N GLU A 84 -5.15 3.10 17.70
CA GLU A 84 -6.46 3.38 18.32
C GLU A 84 -6.32 3.73 19.81
N ARG A 85 -5.53 2.94 20.57
CA ARG A 85 -5.28 3.22 22.00
C ARG A 85 -4.59 4.57 22.24
N ASN A 86 -3.86 5.07 21.25
CA ASN A 86 -3.21 6.38 21.28
C ASN A 86 -4.09 7.50 20.66
N GLY A 87 -5.37 7.23 20.42
CA GLY A 87 -6.34 8.23 19.95
C GLY A 87 -6.25 8.55 18.45
N ILE A 88 -5.54 7.74 17.67
CA ILE A 88 -5.52 7.87 16.21
C ILE A 88 -6.82 7.30 15.65
N LEU A 89 -7.39 8.02 14.67
CA LEU A 89 -8.62 7.60 13.99
C LEU A 89 -8.33 6.43 13.05
N VAL A 90 -8.38 5.21 13.57
CA VAL A 90 -8.39 3.98 12.77
C VAL A 90 -9.66 3.19 13.08
N PRO A 91 -10.17 2.34 12.16
CA PRO A 91 -11.31 1.48 12.45
C PRO A 91 -11.04 0.59 13.68
N HIS A 92 -12.03 0.46 14.56
CA HIS A 92 -11.92 -0.42 15.72
C HIS A 92 -11.69 -1.87 15.28
N ILE A 93 -10.71 -2.55 15.88
CA ILE A 93 -10.44 -3.97 15.63
C ILE A 93 -11.24 -4.81 16.62
N HIS A 94 -12.24 -5.54 16.12
CA HIS A 94 -13.05 -6.45 16.93
C HIS A 94 -12.30 -7.74 17.30
N GLY A 95 -11.43 -8.23 16.42
CA GLY A 95 -10.57 -9.37 16.75
C GLY A 95 -10.03 -10.14 15.56
N TRP A 96 -9.29 -11.20 15.89
CA TRP A 96 -8.71 -12.15 14.94
C TRP A 96 -9.68 -13.30 14.63
N MET A 97 -9.60 -13.82 13.41
CA MET A 97 -10.35 -14.96 12.91
C MET A 97 -9.36 -15.97 12.31
N ASP A 98 -9.40 -17.22 12.77
CA ASP A 98 -8.50 -18.27 12.28
C ASP A 98 -8.99 -18.91 10.98
N GLU A 99 -10.31 -18.94 10.75
CA GLU A 99 -10.92 -19.56 9.58
C GLU A 99 -12.11 -18.72 9.07
N PRO A 100 -11.98 -18.03 7.92
CA PRO A 100 -10.73 -17.81 7.19
C PRO A 100 -9.74 -16.97 8.01
N ILE A 101 -8.45 -17.11 7.72
CA ILE A 101 -7.40 -16.28 8.33
C ILE A 101 -7.68 -14.80 8.00
N ALA A 102 -8.17 -14.06 8.98
CA ALA A 102 -8.59 -12.68 8.85
C ALA A 102 -8.52 -11.94 10.18
N PHE A 103 -8.63 -10.61 10.14
CA PHE A 103 -9.11 -9.85 11.30
C PHE A 103 -10.37 -9.07 10.91
N VAL A 104 -11.18 -8.75 11.92
CA VAL A 104 -12.46 -8.06 11.77
C VAL A 104 -12.34 -6.67 12.34
N MET A 105 -12.79 -5.67 11.58
CA MET A 105 -12.78 -4.27 11.99
C MET A 105 -14.07 -3.56 11.61
N ASP A 106 -14.30 -2.37 12.17
CA ASP A 106 -15.45 -1.54 11.81
C ASP A 106 -15.56 -1.32 10.29
N TRP A 107 -16.79 -1.41 9.80
CA TRP A 107 -17.12 -0.87 8.49
C TRP A 107 -17.28 0.64 8.61
N VAL A 108 -16.40 1.38 7.93
CA VAL A 108 -16.50 2.84 7.87
C VAL A 108 -17.30 3.22 6.63
N GLU A 109 -18.51 3.71 6.84
CA GLU A 109 -19.40 4.16 5.76
C GLU A 109 -18.96 5.53 5.25
N THR A 110 -18.40 5.53 4.03
CA THR A 110 -18.08 6.74 3.25
C THR A 110 -18.65 6.63 1.86
N GLU A 111 -19.10 7.75 1.31
CA GLU A 111 -19.69 7.82 -0.04
C GLU A 111 -18.64 7.66 -1.15
N ASP A 112 -17.35 7.67 -0.80
CA ASP A 112 -16.28 7.86 -1.78
C ASP A 112 -15.11 6.89 -1.61
N ARG A 113 -15.02 5.93 -2.54
CA ARG A 113 -13.74 5.38 -2.97
C ARG A 113 -13.88 4.90 -4.41
N ALA A 114 -13.61 5.78 -5.38
CA ALA A 114 -13.11 5.30 -6.65
C ALA A 114 -11.73 4.66 -6.40
N PRO A 115 -11.52 3.37 -6.70
CA PRO A 115 -10.18 2.82 -6.78
C PRO A 115 -9.40 3.65 -7.81
N GLY A 116 -8.33 4.32 -7.42
CA GLY A 116 -7.38 4.87 -8.39
C GLY A 116 -6.74 3.69 -9.13
N MET A 117 -7.23 3.37 -10.33
CA MET A 117 -6.56 2.45 -11.23
C MET A 117 -5.71 3.27 -12.20
N LEU A 118 -4.49 2.82 -12.48
CA LEU A 118 -3.51 3.57 -13.26
C LEU A 118 -4.04 3.90 -14.66
N HIS A 119 -4.76 2.96 -15.29
CA HIS A 119 -5.35 3.15 -16.61
C HIS A 119 -6.50 4.16 -16.63
N THR A 120 -7.31 4.24 -15.57
CA THR A 120 -8.40 5.24 -15.50
C THR A 120 -7.89 6.66 -15.25
N ALA A 121 -6.77 6.81 -14.54
CA ALA A 121 -6.16 8.12 -14.27
C ALA A 121 -5.57 8.77 -15.53
N MET A 122 -5.11 7.97 -16.50
CA MET A 122 -4.58 8.47 -17.78
C MET A 122 -5.67 9.03 -18.69
N ASP A 123 -6.85 8.41 -18.72
CA ASP A 123 -7.95 8.78 -19.61
C ASP A 123 -8.93 9.77 -18.99
N THR A 124 -8.97 9.88 -17.66
CA THR A 124 -9.80 10.84 -16.92
C THR A 124 -8.96 11.50 -15.83
N PRO A 125 -8.36 12.68 -16.11
CA PRO A 125 -7.68 13.46 -15.09
C PRO A 125 -8.67 13.75 -13.95
N SER A 126 -8.38 13.26 -12.75
CA SER A 126 -9.20 13.58 -11.59
C SER A 126 -9.09 15.08 -11.31
N GLU A 127 -10.18 15.82 -11.49
CA GLU A 127 -10.32 17.13 -10.88
C GLU A 127 -10.41 16.94 -9.36
N MET A 128 -9.55 17.62 -8.60
CA MET A 128 -9.58 17.54 -7.15
C MET A 128 -10.82 18.28 -6.65
N ASP A 129 -11.79 17.52 -6.14
CA ASP A 129 -12.95 18.08 -5.47
C ASP A 129 -12.53 18.95 -4.26
N PRO A 130 -13.15 20.13 -4.03
CA PRO A 130 -12.78 21.00 -2.91
C PRO A 130 -12.91 20.35 -1.52
N GLU A 131 -13.91 19.50 -1.28
CA GLU A 131 -14.05 18.79 -0.01
C GLU A 131 -12.97 17.73 0.14
N ARG A 132 -12.69 16.98 -0.94
CA ARG A 132 -11.58 16.03 -0.97
C ARG A 132 -10.23 16.71 -0.73
N TRP A 133 -10.02 17.91 -1.28
CA TRP A 133 -8.83 18.71 -1.01
C TRP A 133 -8.74 19.10 0.47
N GLN A 134 -9.82 19.61 1.06
CA GLN A 134 -9.82 19.96 2.50
C GLN A 134 -9.57 18.74 3.39
N ALA A 135 -10.15 17.58 3.05
CA ALA A 135 -9.88 16.35 3.79
C ALA A 135 -8.40 15.90 3.65
N THR A 136 -7.83 16.02 2.45
CA THR A 136 -6.39 15.73 2.21
C THR A 136 -5.48 16.69 2.97
N LEU A 137 -5.85 17.97 3.05
CA LEU A 137 -5.13 18.95 3.86
C LEU A 137 -5.28 18.66 5.36
N GLY A 138 -6.50 18.36 5.82
CA GLY A 138 -6.80 17.98 7.21
C GLY A 138 -6.10 16.70 7.65
N TYR A 139 -5.87 15.75 6.74
CA TYR A 139 -5.07 14.55 6.98
C TYR A 139 -3.66 14.88 7.49
N MET A 140 -3.05 16.01 7.12
CA MET A 140 -1.73 16.40 7.65
C MET A 140 -1.73 16.56 9.18
N THR A 141 -2.85 16.99 9.77
CA THR A 141 -3.01 17.05 11.23
C THR A 141 -3.05 15.64 11.83
N HIS A 142 -3.75 14.71 11.20
CA HIS A 142 -3.81 13.31 11.64
C HIS A 142 -2.47 12.59 11.46
N LEU A 143 -1.75 12.85 10.36
CA LEU A 143 -0.42 12.31 10.13
C LEU A 143 0.58 12.80 11.20
N ALA A 144 0.52 14.09 11.54
CA ALA A 144 1.31 14.63 12.66
C ALA A 144 0.99 13.93 13.99
N ALA A 145 -0.29 13.63 14.25
CA ALA A 145 -0.69 12.87 15.44
C ALA A 145 -0.14 11.43 15.42
N VAL A 146 -0.16 10.75 14.27
CA VAL A 146 0.45 9.42 14.09
C VAL A 146 1.95 9.46 14.41
N HIS A 147 2.68 10.43 13.84
CA HIS A 147 4.12 10.58 14.08
C HIS A 147 4.47 10.97 15.53
N ALA A 148 3.51 11.51 16.28
CA ALA A 148 3.66 11.86 17.69
C ALA A 148 3.44 10.67 18.64
N VAL A 149 2.90 9.54 18.16
CA VAL A 149 2.75 8.33 18.98
C VAL A 149 4.15 7.82 19.38
N PRO A 150 4.44 7.61 20.67
CA PRO A 150 5.75 7.15 21.11
C PRO A 150 6.10 5.79 20.50
N VAL A 151 7.28 5.66 19.90
CA VAL A 151 7.75 4.38 19.30
C VAL A 151 7.77 3.24 20.33
N SER A 152 7.94 3.55 21.62
CA SER A 152 7.87 2.57 22.72
C SER A 152 6.53 1.86 22.84
N GLU A 153 5.43 2.45 22.37
CA GLU A 153 4.11 1.81 22.33
C GLU A 153 4.09 0.57 21.41
N PHE A 154 5.04 0.49 20.47
CA PHE A 154 5.18 -0.60 19.51
C PHE A 154 6.25 -1.62 19.88
N ALA A 155 6.80 -1.58 21.11
CA ALA A 155 7.88 -2.47 21.55
C ALA A 155 7.52 -3.97 21.48
N ASP A 156 6.24 -4.32 21.62
CA ASP A 156 5.76 -5.70 21.52
C ASP A 156 5.49 -6.16 20.07
N VAL A 157 5.56 -5.25 19.11
CA VAL A 157 5.43 -5.56 17.69
C VAL A 157 6.80 -5.93 17.15
N LYS A 158 7.05 -7.22 16.94
CA LYS A 158 8.36 -7.78 16.54
C LYS A 158 9.09 -6.98 15.44
N GLN A 159 8.36 -6.52 14.43
CA GLN A 159 8.87 -5.77 13.29
C GLN A 159 9.34 -4.34 13.62
N LEU A 160 8.86 -3.77 14.73
CA LEU A 160 9.09 -2.40 15.20
C LEU A 160 9.83 -2.34 16.55
N ALA A 161 9.97 -3.48 17.23
CA ALA A 161 10.55 -3.61 18.57
C ALA A 161 12.01 -3.13 18.69
N ASN A 162 12.74 -3.06 17.57
CA ASN A 162 14.15 -2.67 17.53
C ASN A 162 14.34 -1.51 16.55
N PRO A 163 13.95 -0.27 16.94
CA PRO A 163 14.13 0.90 16.09
C PRO A 163 15.63 1.15 15.85
N PRO A 164 16.01 1.60 14.64
CA PRO A 164 17.38 2.04 14.35
C PRO A 164 17.74 3.26 15.22
N SER A 165 19.03 3.48 15.48
CA SER A 165 19.50 4.60 16.31
C SER A 165 20.52 5.51 15.62
N GLU A 166 21.26 4.98 14.64
CA GLU A 166 22.20 5.76 13.84
C GLU A 166 21.49 6.39 12.62
N PRO A 167 21.78 7.64 12.25
CA PRO A 167 21.09 8.33 11.14
C PRO A 167 21.04 7.57 9.84
N ARG A 168 22.15 6.93 9.48
CA ARG A 168 22.23 6.12 8.26
C ARG A 168 21.32 4.88 8.33
N ASP A 169 21.20 4.27 9.49
CA ASP A 169 20.36 3.09 9.69
C ASP A 169 18.88 3.48 9.73
N ILE A 170 18.55 4.66 10.29
CA ILE A 170 17.21 5.26 10.22
C ILE A 170 16.81 5.46 8.74
N ALA A 171 17.69 6.02 7.93
CA ALA A 171 17.48 6.24 6.50
C ALA A 171 17.29 4.97 5.68
N LEU A 172 17.91 3.87 6.09
CA LEU A 172 17.93 2.61 5.34
C LEU A 172 16.98 1.55 5.90
N HIS A 173 16.33 1.78 7.04
CA HIS A 173 15.58 0.74 7.75
C HIS A 173 14.43 0.12 6.93
N ALA A 174 13.57 0.97 6.34
CA ALA A 174 12.51 0.50 5.44
C ALA A 174 13.06 0.07 4.08
N VAL A 175 14.08 0.78 3.57
CA VAL A 175 14.74 0.54 2.28
C VAL A 175 15.33 -0.86 2.20
N ASP A 176 16.23 -1.20 3.13
CA ASP A 176 16.94 -2.48 3.13
C ASP A 176 15.97 -3.65 3.38
N ARG A 177 14.93 -3.45 4.19
CA ARG A 177 13.89 -4.47 4.44
C ARG A 177 13.12 -4.81 3.16
N MET A 178 12.63 -3.79 2.45
CA MET A 178 11.87 -4.02 1.23
C MET A 178 12.75 -4.58 0.11
N TYR A 179 13.97 -4.07 -0.01
CA TYR A 179 14.93 -4.60 -0.99
C TYR A 179 15.22 -6.08 -0.76
N ALA A 180 15.42 -6.50 0.50
CA ALA A 180 15.63 -7.90 0.84
C ALA A 180 14.41 -8.78 0.46
N MET A 181 13.18 -8.27 0.60
CA MET A 181 11.98 -9.00 0.12
C MET A 181 12.01 -9.19 -1.39
N GLY A 182 12.39 -8.16 -2.16
CA GLY A 182 12.56 -8.27 -3.60
C GLY A 182 13.67 -9.26 -4.00
N GLU A 183 14.78 -9.29 -3.26
CA GLU A 183 15.87 -10.26 -3.47
C GLU A 183 15.39 -11.70 -3.21
N MET A 184 14.68 -11.93 -2.11
CA MET A 184 14.10 -13.23 -1.78
C MET A 184 13.11 -13.72 -2.83
N ALA A 185 12.37 -12.80 -3.47
CA ALA A 185 11.44 -13.10 -4.55
C ALA A 185 12.12 -13.29 -5.92
N GLY A 186 13.43 -12.99 -6.04
CA GLY A 186 14.14 -13.07 -7.32
C GLY A 186 13.75 -11.97 -8.31
N ASN A 187 13.16 -10.87 -7.84
CA ASN A 187 12.55 -9.83 -8.68
C ASN A 187 13.35 -8.51 -8.70
N ILE A 188 14.61 -8.54 -8.30
CA ILE A 188 15.52 -7.38 -8.40
C ILE A 188 16.19 -7.38 -9.77
N ASP A 189 15.91 -6.35 -10.57
CA ASP A 189 16.59 -6.09 -11.82
C ASP A 189 17.72 -5.03 -11.66
N PRO A 190 18.49 -4.73 -12.72
CA PRO A 190 19.53 -3.70 -12.65
C PRO A 190 19.01 -2.31 -12.27
N SER A 191 17.74 -1.99 -12.57
CA SER A 191 17.16 -0.69 -12.23
C SER A 191 16.95 -0.55 -10.72
N LEU A 192 16.38 -1.57 -10.09
CA LEU A 192 16.23 -1.64 -8.63
C LEU A 192 17.58 -1.71 -7.92
N SER A 193 18.55 -2.42 -8.48
CA SER A 193 19.92 -2.49 -7.97
C SER A 193 20.60 -1.11 -7.98
N PHE A 194 20.39 -0.33 -9.04
CA PHE A 194 20.90 1.04 -9.12
C PHE A 194 20.25 1.94 -8.06
N LEU A 195 18.93 1.90 -7.91
CA LEU A 195 18.21 2.66 -6.88
C LEU A 195 18.74 2.34 -5.47
N GLN A 196 18.91 1.05 -5.15
CA GLN A 196 19.42 0.60 -3.86
C GLN A 196 20.82 1.13 -3.58
N MET A 197 21.70 1.02 -4.58
CA MET A 197 23.07 1.52 -4.50
C MET A 197 23.10 3.04 -4.31
N TRP A 198 22.23 3.76 -5.00
CA TRP A 198 22.10 5.21 -4.85
C TRP A 198 21.61 5.58 -3.44
N LEU A 199 20.56 4.94 -2.93
CA LEU A 199 20.01 5.18 -1.59
C LEU A 199 21.08 4.97 -0.51
N ARG A 200 21.80 3.85 -0.55
CA ARG A 200 22.87 3.57 0.43
C ARG A 200 24.03 4.57 0.43
N ARG A 201 24.27 5.27 -0.68
CA ARG A 201 25.33 6.30 -0.82
C ARG A 201 24.87 7.70 -0.44
N ASN A 202 23.58 7.97 -0.53
CA ASN A 202 23.00 9.31 -0.33
C ASN A 202 22.12 9.39 0.92
N ALA A 203 22.14 8.36 1.77
CA ALA A 203 21.42 8.32 3.04
C ALA A 203 21.73 9.57 3.88
N PRO A 204 20.70 10.30 4.37
CA PRO A 204 20.89 11.39 5.32
C PRO A 204 21.70 10.94 6.55
N THR A 205 22.56 11.82 7.06
CA THR A 205 23.51 11.49 8.14
C THR A 205 23.32 12.33 9.40
N ASP A 206 22.36 13.25 9.39
CA ASP A 206 22.07 14.25 10.42
C ASP A 206 20.64 14.10 11.00
N ARG A 207 19.95 13.00 10.66
CA ARG A 207 18.58 12.70 11.09
C ARG A 207 18.62 11.69 12.22
N HIS A 208 18.25 12.11 13.44
CA HIS A 208 18.38 11.28 14.65
C HIS A 208 17.04 10.87 15.25
N ASP A 209 15.95 11.54 14.90
CA ASP A 209 14.63 11.25 15.46
C ASP A 209 14.00 10.06 14.73
N VAL A 210 13.36 9.18 15.51
CA VAL A 210 12.67 7.99 15.03
C VAL A 210 11.22 8.04 15.45
N HIS A 211 10.34 7.88 14.48
CA HIS A 211 8.89 7.95 14.63
C HIS A 211 8.25 6.67 14.09
N PHE A 212 7.04 6.36 14.54
CA PHE A 212 6.19 5.43 13.82
C PHE A 212 5.80 6.05 12.47
N LEU A 213 5.83 5.26 11.41
CA LEU A 213 5.50 5.64 10.04
C LEU A 213 4.32 4.79 9.56
N CYS A 214 3.34 5.41 8.92
CA CYS A 214 2.30 4.70 8.17
C CYS A 214 2.94 3.79 7.12
N GLY A 215 4.07 4.22 6.54
CA GLY A 215 4.77 3.51 5.47
C GLY A 215 4.12 3.74 4.11
N ASP A 216 2.78 3.77 4.09
CA ASP A 216 1.96 4.13 2.95
C ASP A 216 1.01 5.31 3.24
N ALA A 217 1.57 6.46 3.62
CA ALA A 217 0.76 7.62 4.00
C ALA A 217 -0.10 8.16 2.84
N GLY A 218 -1.25 8.75 3.21
CA GLY A 218 -2.29 9.22 2.29
C GLY A 218 -3.47 8.26 2.12
N GLN A 219 -3.46 7.10 2.80
CA GLN A 219 -4.59 6.17 2.85
C GLN A 219 -5.58 6.57 3.96
N PHE A 220 -6.70 7.19 3.57
CA PHE A 220 -7.75 7.59 4.51
C PHE A 220 -9.14 7.64 3.87
N MET A 221 -10.14 7.55 4.74
CA MET A 221 -11.55 7.75 4.47
C MET A 221 -12.00 9.12 4.97
N SER A 222 -12.86 9.78 4.20
CA SER A 222 -13.42 11.09 4.52
C SER A 222 -14.93 11.12 4.37
N ARG A 223 -15.58 11.99 5.15
CA ARG A 223 -16.98 12.36 4.97
C ARG A 223 -17.03 13.88 4.80
N GLY A 224 -17.26 14.32 3.56
CA GLY A 224 -17.00 15.71 3.18
C GLY A 224 -15.54 16.09 3.49
N THR A 225 -15.36 17.16 4.24
CA THR A 225 -14.03 17.69 4.62
C THR A 225 -13.35 16.93 5.76
N ASP A 226 -14.08 16.07 6.47
CA ASP A 226 -13.59 15.46 7.71
C ASP A 226 -12.96 14.10 7.43
N VAL A 227 -11.73 13.90 7.93
CA VAL A 227 -11.09 12.59 7.96
C VAL A 227 -11.73 11.76 9.07
N VAL A 228 -12.27 10.59 8.70
CA VAL A 228 -13.00 9.72 9.64
C VAL A 228 -12.24 8.44 9.99
N ALA A 229 -11.32 8.00 9.14
CA ALA A 229 -10.47 6.85 9.41
C ALA A 229 -9.19 6.85 8.56
N LEU A 230 -8.08 6.47 9.16
CA LEU A 230 -6.80 6.16 8.52
C LEU A 230 -6.74 4.65 8.28
N LEU A 231 -6.13 4.25 7.17
CA LEU A 231 -6.16 2.87 6.69
C LEU A 231 -4.77 2.40 6.26
N ASP A 232 -4.68 1.08 6.02
CA ASP A 232 -3.58 0.43 5.28
C ASP A 232 -2.19 0.56 5.93
N PHE A 233 -2.07 0.03 7.16
CA PHE A 233 -0.82 0.00 7.92
C PHE A 233 0.01 -1.27 7.66
N GLU A 234 -0.22 -1.96 6.53
CA GLU A 234 0.42 -3.25 6.23
C GLU A 234 1.93 -3.15 5.96
N ILE A 235 2.42 -1.96 5.59
CA ILE A 235 3.85 -1.66 5.42
C ILE A 235 4.36 -0.63 6.43
N ALA A 236 3.65 -0.44 7.53
CA ALA A 236 4.08 0.45 8.61
C ALA A 236 5.50 0.15 9.08
N ASN A 237 6.19 1.17 9.57
CA ASN A 237 7.60 1.07 9.92
C ASN A 237 7.97 2.06 11.03
N VAL A 238 9.25 2.08 11.40
CA VAL A 238 9.83 3.13 12.23
C VAL A 238 10.97 3.82 11.48
N GLY A 239 11.05 5.14 11.56
CA GLY A 239 12.09 5.90 10.86
C GLY A 239 11.83 7.40 10.86
N ASP A 240 12.34 8.09 9.84
CA ASP A 240 12.14 9.52 9.67
C ASP A 240 10.78 9.81 9.01
N THR A 241 10.04 10.78 9.56
CA THR A 241 8.72 11.22 9.06
C THR A 241 8.71 11.66 7.60
N HIS A 242 9.87 12.02 7.04
CA HIS A 242 10.02 12.39 5.64
C HIS A 242 9.68 11.23 4.68
N TRP A 243 9.71 9.97 5.14
CA TRP A 243 9.17 8.84 4.38
C TRP A 243 7.70 9.06 4.02
N ASP A 244 6.86 9.29 5.02
CA ASP A 244 5.41 9.47 4.84
C ASP A 244 5.08 10.76 4.08
N LEU A 245 5.86 11.83 4.29
CA LEU A 245 5.72 13.06 3.49
C LEU A 245 6.10 12.85 2.01
N ALA A 246 7.03 11.93 1.74
CA ALA A 246 7.42 11.57 0.38
C ALA A 246 6.38 10.71 -0.34
N CYS A 247 5.53 9.95 0.39
CA CYS A 247 4.41 9.22 -0.19
C CYS A 247 3.52 10.14 -1.04
N PHE A 248 3.19 11.34 -0.56
CA PHE A 248 2.37 12.30 -1.30
C PHE A 248 3.01 12.73 -2.62
N ARG A 249 4.31 13.04 -2.61
CA ARG A 249 5.06 13.39 -3.83
C ARG A 249 5.14 12.20 -4.79
N GLY A 250 5.35 10.99 -4.27
CA GLY A 250 5.38 9.75 -5.05
C GLY A 250 4.04 9.45 -5.74
N ARG A 251 2.93 9.60 -5.00
CA ARG A 251 1.57 9.25 -5.43
C ARG A 251 0.89 10.30 -6.32
N HIS A 252 1.28 11.57 -6.22
CA HIS A 252 0.55 12.70 -6.82
C HIS A 252 0.14 12.52 -8.31
N PRO A 253 1.01 12.03 -9.21
CA PRO A 253 0.62 11.75 -10.60
C PRO A 253 -0.39 10.63 -10.85
N TYR A 254 -0.62 9.75 -9.87
CA TYR A 254 -1.57 8.63 -10.01
C TYR A 254 -2.90 8.91 -9.31
N GLU A 255 -2.86 9.64 -8.20
CA GLU A 255 -4.01 9.79 -7.31
C GLU A 255 -4.42 11.26 -7.09
N ASN A 256 -3.86 12.20 -7.84
CA ASN A 256 -3.98 13.65 -7.66
C ASN A 256 -4.00 14.06 -6.18
N MET A 257 -2.82 14.32 -5.60
CA MET A 257 -2.69 14.72 -4.20
C MET A 257 -2.87 16.23 -3.94
N GLY A 258 -3.25 17.03 -4.95
CA GLY A 258 -3.42 18.48 -4.81
C GLY A 258 -2.11 19.26 -4.64
N ASP A 259 -2.14 20.39 -3.93
CA ASP A 259 -0.96 21.25 -3.71
C ASP A 259 -0.04 20.64 -2.64
N ILE A 260 0.93 19.82 -3.08
CA ILE A 260 1.93 19.20 -2.19
C ILE A 260 2.66 20.23 -1.30
N PRO A 261 3.17 21.37 -1.82
CA PRO A 261 3.67 22.44 -0.97
C PRO A 261 2.72 22.93 0.13
N ALA A 262 1.40 22.97 -0.11
CA ALA A 262 0.43 23.33 0.92
C ALA A 262 0.30 22.25 2.00
N LEU A 263 0.32 20.98 1.63
CA LEU A 263 0.34 19.86 2.59
C LEU A 263 1.55 19.97 3.53
N TYR A 264 2.73 20.24 2.97
CA TYR A 264 3.94 20.42 3.76
C TYR A 264 3.85 21.61 4.71
N ARG A 265 3.34 22.76 4.25
CA ARG A 265 3.13 23.93 5.13
C ARG A 265 2.17 23.64 6.28
N GLU A 266 1.12 22.87 6.03
CA GLU A 266 0.16 22.50 7.07
C GLU A 266 0.79 21.55 8.09
N TYR A 267 1.54 20.54 7.63
CA TYR A 267 2.28 19.66 8.52
C TYR A 267 3.32 20.42 9.37
N GLU A 268 4.09 21.34 8.77
CA GLU A 268 5.03 22.22 9.49
C GLU A 268 4.31 23.09 10.53
N ARG A 269 3.13 23.63 10.19
CA ARG A 269 2.32 24.45 11.09
C ARG A 269 1.84 23.65 12.31
N VAL A 270 1.42 22.40 12.11
CA VAL A 270 0.90 21.53 13.18
C VAL A 270 2.04 21.03 14.07
N THR A 271 3.16 20.61 13.49
CA THR A 271 4.28 20.02 14.23
C THR A 271 5.23 21.06 14.82
N GLY A 272 5.29 22.25 14.23
CA GLY A 272 6.31 23.26 14.55
C GLY A 272 7.71 22.91 14.01
N THR A 273 7.84 21.83 13.24
CA THR A 273 9.12 21.34 12.72
C THR A 273 9.22 21.62 11.22
N PRO A 274 10.26 22.35 10.76
CA PRO A 274 10.50 22.56 9.34
C PRO A 274 10.76 21.25 8.59
N ILE A 275 10.23 21.14 7.37
CA ILE A 275 10.47 20.01 6.48
C ILE A 275 11.72 20.27 5.63
N ASP A 276 12.68 19.35 5.68
CA ASP A 276 13.82 19.36 4.77
C ASP A 276 13.41 18.73 3.43
N ARG A 277 13.23 19.60 2.43
CA ARG A 277 12.81 19.20 1.09
C ARG A 277 13.82 18.29 0.37
N ARG A 278 15.13 18.41 0.65
CA ARG A 278 16.13 17.49 0.08
C ARG A 278 15.96 16.10 0.69
N VAL A 279 15.66 16.02 1.98
CA VAL A 279 15.38 14.74 2.67
C VAL A 279 14.07 14.13 2.16
N VAL A 280 13.00 14.92 1.95
CA VAL A 280 11.80 14.45 1.23
C VAL A 280 12.18 13.89 -0.15
N GLY A 281 13.06 14.58 -0.87
CA GLY A 281 13.56 14.13 -2.17
C GLY A 281 14.22 12.75 -2.10
N TYR A 282 15.12 12.55 -1.13
CA TYR A 282 15.75 11.24 -0.87
C TYR A 282 14.70 10.16 -0.59
N TYR A 283 13.77 10.44 0.33
CA TYR A 283 12.73 9.47 0.69
C TYR A 283 11.71 9.25 -0.41
N THR A 284 11.58 10.16 -1.39
CA THR A 284 10.76 9.91 -2.58
C THR A 284 11.39 8.80 -3.42
N VAL A 285 12.71 8.79 -3.59
CA VAL A 285 13.41 7.69 -4.26
C VAL A 285 13.21 6.38 -3.49
N ALA A 286 13.29 6.43 -2.16
CA ALA A 286 13.11 5.27 -1.29
C ALA A 286 11.69 4.68 -1.37
N PHE A 287 10.66 5.51 -1.24
CA PHE A 287 9.26 5.11 -1.37
C PHE A 287 8.94 4.57 -2.77
N LEU A 288 9.43 5.24 -3.82
CA LEU A 288 9.22 4.76 -5.19
C LEU A 288 9.93 3.43 -5.44
N GLN A 289 11.12 3.19 -4.88
CA GLN A 289 11.76 1.88 -4.95
C GLN A 289 10.89 0.80 -4.28
N LEU A 290 10.33 1.08 -3.09
CA LEU A 290 9.40 0.16 -2.43
C LEU A 290 8.20 -0.14 -3.34
N ALA A 291 7.62 0.90 -3.94
CA ALA A 291 6.46 0.75 -4.83
C ALA A 291 6.81 -0.07 -6.10
N VAL A 292 7.99 0.11 -6.69
CA VAL A 292 8.46 -0.72 -7.82
C VAL A 292 8.58 -2.18 -7.41
N ILE A 293 9.20 -2.48 -6.26
CA ILE A 293 9.29 -3.86 -5.77
C ILE A 293 7.89 -4.42 -5.52
N GLY A 294 6.99 -3.63 -4.93
CA GLY A 294 5.58 -3.96 -4.76
C GLY A 294 4.91 -4.37 -6.08
N ALA A 295 5.08 -3.55 -7.12
CA ALA A 295 4.54 -3.80 -8.45
C ALA A 295 5.04 -5.11 -9.08
N THR A 296 6.27 -5.53 -8.78
CA THR A 296 6.78 -6.84 -9.27
C THR A 296 5.98 -8.03 -8.76
N PHE A 297 5.39 -7.94 -7.56
CA PHE A 297 4.56 -9.02 -7.03
C PHE A 297 3.24 -9.17 -7.80
N PHE A 298 2.70 -8.10 -8.36
CA PHE A 298 1.50 -8.18 -9.22
C PHE A 298 1.77 -8.86 -10.57
N MET A 299 3.04 -8.94 -10.97
CA MET A 299 3.47 -9.55 -12.23
C MET A 299 3.78 -11.05 -12.11
N MET A 300 3.75 -11.61 -10.90
CA MET A 300 4.07 -13.02 -10.68
C MET A 300 2.92 -13.90 -11.23
N PRO A 301 3.16 -14.71 -12.28
CA PRO A 301 2.08 -15.39 -13.02
C PRO A 301 1.34 -16.44 -12.20
N GLU A 302 1.98 -16.98 -11.16
CA GLU A 302 1.40 -17.94 -10.22
C GLU A 302 0.46 -17.28 -9.18
N ILE A 303 0.39 -15.94 -9.13
CA ILE A 303 -0.37 -15.23 -8.11
C ILE A 303 -1.80 -14.96 -8.56
N ARG A 304 -2.74 -15.61 -7.88
CA ARG A 304 -4.17 -15.42 -8.08
C ARG A 304 -4.56 -13.97 -7.77
N GLY A 305 -5.25 -13.33 -8.71
CA GLY A 305 -5.69 -11.93 -8.59
C GLY A 305 -4.59 -10.90 -8.89
N GLY A 306 -3.39 -11.32 -9.29
CA GLY A 306 -2.36 -10.42 -9.80
C GLY A 306 -2.79 -9.81 -11.15
N ASN A 307 -2.58 -8.51 -11.30
CA ASN A 307 -2.79 -7.82 -12.57
C ASN A 307 -1.43 -7.55 -13.22
N TRP A 308 -1.04 -8.45 -14.13
CA TRP A 308 0.26 -8.38 -14.78
C TRP A 308 0.46 -7.08 -15.59
N ILE A 309 -0.58 -6.61 -16.28
CA ILE A 309 -0.52 -5.39 -17.09
C ILE A 309 -0.33 -4.17 -16.19
N GLU A 310 -1.12 -4.07 -15.11
CA GLU A 310 -1.01 -2.98 -14.13
C GLU A 310 0.39 -2.96 -13.52
N GLY A 311 0.88 -4.10 -13.03
CA GLY A 311 2.21 -4.20 -12.43
C GLY A 311 3.33 -3.81 -13.40
N MET A 312 3.19 -4.10 -14.69
CA MET A 312 4.17 -3.67 -15.69
C MET A 312 4.16 -2.16 -15.95
N LEU A 313 2.97 -1.56 -16.02
CA LEU A 313 2.82 -0.12 -16.18
C LEU A 313 3.33 0.63 -14.95
N GLU A 314 2.97 0.17 -13.75
CA GLU A 314 3.46 0.69 -12.47
C GLU A 314 4.98 0.58 -12.40
N LYS A 315 5.56 -0.60 -12.65
CA LYS A 315 7.02 -0.79 -12.64
C LYS A 315 7.73 0.21 -13.54
N ALA A 316 7.31 0.35 -14.79
CA ALA A 316 7.96 1.25 -15.74
C ALA A 316 7.81 2.73 -15.32
N SER A 317 6.60 3.14 -14.98
CA SER A 317 6.27 4.53 -14.62
C SER A 317 6.93 4.96 -13.32
N ILE A 318 6.83 4.16 -12.27
CA ILE A 318 7.38 4.44 -10.94
C ILE A 318 8.93 4.43 -10.98
N THR A 319 9.54 3.49 -11.70
CA THR A 319 11.02 3.44 -11.84
C THR A 319 11.56 4.69 -12.52
N ARG A 320 10.93 5.12 -13.63
CA ARG A 320 11.31 6.36 -14.32
C ARG A 320 11.27 7.54 -13.36
N ARG A 321 10.22 7.65 -12.55
CA ARG A 321 10.06 8.76 -11.60
C ARG A 321 11.06 8.73 -10.45
N ALA A 322 11.47 7.54 -10.01
CA ALA A 322 12.56 7.41 -9.05
C ALA A 322 13.86 8.00 -9.63
N TYR A 323 14.13 7.79 -10.92
CA TYR A 323 15.28 8.40 -11.60
C TYR A 323 15.15 9.90 -11.83
N GLU A 324 13.94 10.39 -12.15
CA GLU A 324 13.69 11.84 -12.24
C GLU A 324 13.94 12.53 -10.88
N ALA A 325 13.53 11.90 -9.77
CA ALA A 325 13.83 12.41 -8.44
C ALA A 325 15.34 12.40 -8.13
N ILE A 326 16.08 11.39 -8.59
CA ILE A 326 17.55 11.39 -8.51
C ILE A 326 18.14 12.54 -9.35
N ALA A 327 17.69 12.73 -10.58
CA ALA A 327 18.16 13.80 -11.46
C ALA A 327 17.96 15.18 -10.82
N GLU A 328 16.76 15.43 -10.25
CA GLU A 328 16.45 16.66 -9.52
C GLU A 328 17.42 16.90 -8.34
N LEU A 329 17.67 15.88 -7.52
CA LEU A 329 18.57 16.00 -6.36
C LEU A 329 20.03 16.27 -6.74
N HIS A 330 20.43 15.85 -7.94
CA HIS A 330 21.75 16.08 -8.51
C HIS A 330 21.82 17.33 -9.41
N GLY A 331 20.70 18.05 -9.60
CA GLY A 331 20.63 19.23 -10.47
C GLY A 331 20.85 18.91 -11.94
N LEU A 332 20.49 17.70 -12.38
CA LEU A 332 20.59 17.26 -13.76
C LEU A 332 19.33 17.66 -14.53
N GLU A 333 19.51 18.34 -15.66
CA GLU A 333 18.43 18.63 -16.60
C GLU A 333 18.21 17.40 -17.50
N LEU A 334 16.96 16.96 -17.61
CA LEU A 334 16.59 15.81 -18.43
C LEU A 334 16.09 16.27 -19.79
N ASP A 335 16.51 15.55 -20.83
CA ASP A 335 16.00 15.75 -22.18
C ASP A 335 14.63 15.04 -22.33
N HIS A 336 13.58 15.84 -22.47
CA HIS A 336 12.22 15.36 -22.66
C HIS A 336 11.85 15.17 -24.14
N ASP A 337 12.72 15.57 -25.06
CA ASP A 337 12.56 15.38 -26.52
C ASP A 337 13.17 14.04 -26.98
N LEU A 338 13.61 13.19 -26.05
CA LEU A 338 14.12 11.85 -26.34
C LEU A 338 13.06 11.02 -27.07
N THR A 339 13.35 10.69 -28.33
CA THR A 339 12.55 9.77 -29.14
C THR A 339 13.14 8.37 -29.05
N LEU A 340 12.33 7.42 -28.56
CA LEU A 340 12.71 6.01 -28.60
C LEU A 340 12.76 5.54 -30.05
N PRO A 341 13.71 4.65 -30.42
CA PRO A 341 13.70 4.04 -31.74
C PRO A 341 12.40 3.25 -31.94
N ASP A 342 11.96 3.10 -33.19
CA ASP A 342 10.81 2.27 -33.51
C ASP A 342 11.00 0.87 -32.90
N PRO A 343 9.99 0.33 -32.20
CA PRO A 343 10.10 -1.00 -31.62
C PRO A 343 10.43 -1.98 -32.75
N THR A 344 11.50 -2.75 -32.55
CA THR A 344 11.92 -3.76 -33.51
C THR A 344 11.42 -5.11 -33.01
N PRO A 345 10.21 -5.55 -33.37
CA PRO A 345 9.65 -6.79 -32.86
C PRO A 345 10.54 -7.97 -33.28
N ASP A 346 10.99 -8.74 -32.30
CA ASP A 346 11.72 -9.96 -32.59
C ASP A 346 10.77 -10.94 -33.31
N SER A 347 11.21 -11.42 -34.48
CA SER A 347 10.38 -12.28 -35.33
C SER A 347 9.97 -13.60 -34.65
N LEU A 348 10.80 -14.10 -33.73
CA LEU A 348 10.57 -15.30 -32.95
C LEU A 348 9.56 -15.01 -31.82
N GLU A 349 9.73 -13.92 -31.09
CA GLU A 349 8.78 -13.48 -30.04
C GLU A 349 7.39 -13.22 -30.63
N ALA A 350 7.32 -12.50 -31.75
CA ALA A 350 6.07 -12.23 -32.46
C ALA A 350 5.40 -13.52 -32.97
N SER A 351 6.19 -14.52 -33.37
CA SER A 351 5.68 -15.85 -33.73
C SER A 351 5.10 -16.59 -32.53
N GLY A 352 5.77 -16.52 -31.37
CA GLY A 352 5.30 -17.07 -30.10
C GLY A 352 3.95 -16.49 -29.68
N LEU A 353 3.80 -15.15 -29.71
CA LEU A 353 2.54 -14.49 -29.37
C LEU A 353 1.41 -14.91 -30.33
N ARG A 354 1.67 -14.93 -31.65
CA ARG A 354 0.68 -15.41 -32.64
C ARG A 354 0.24 -16.84 -32.38
N LYS A 355 1.18 -17.73 -32.05
CA LYS A 355 0.88 -19.13 -31.72
C LYS A 355 0.01 -19.22 -30.47
N LEU A 356 0.32 -18.48 -29.42
CA LEU A 356 -0.47 -18.41 -28.19
C LEU A 356 -1.90 -17.96 -28.47
N THR A 357 -2.09 -16.86 -29.20
CA THR A 357 -3.43 -16.38 -29.60
C THR A 357 -4.21 -17.45 -30.39
N ALA A 358 -3.54 -18.13 -31.33
CA ALA A 358 -4.16 -19.19 -32.11
C ALA A 358 -4.55 -20.41 -31.27
N ASP A 359 -3.77 -20.75 -30.24
CA ASP A 359 -4.07 -21.85 -29.33
C ASP A 359 -5.20 -21.51 -28.36
N ILE A 360 -5.23 -20.28 -27.83
CA ILE A 360 -6.34 -19.78 -27.01
C ILE A 360 -7.65 -19.87 -27.79
N GLY A 361 -7.66 -19.46 -29.07
CA GLY A 361 -8.84 -19.56 -29.93
C GLY A 361 -9.28 -21.00 -30.25
N ARG A 362 -8.49 -22.02 -29.89
CA ARG A 362 -8.83 -23.45 -30.04
C ARG A 362 -9.30 -24.08 -28.74
N LEU A 363 -9.24 -23.36 -27.61
CA LEU A 363 -9.76 -23.88 -26.35
C LEU A 363 -11.28 -24.11 -26.48
N PRO A 364 -11.80 -25.25 -26.01
CA PRO A 364 -13.24 -25.48 -25.97
C PRO A 364 -13.91 -24.41 -25.09
N THR A 365 -15.07 -23.93 -25.53
CA THR A 365 -15.88 -22.89 -24.86
C THR A 365 -16.81 -23.48 -23.82
#